data_AF-A0A834E450-F1
#
_entry.id   AF-A0A834E450-F1
#
_cell.length_a   1.000
_cell.length_b   1.000
_cell.length_c   1.000
_cell.angle_alpha   90.00
_cell.angle_beta   90.00
_cell.angle_gamma   90.00
#
_symmetry.space_group_name_H-M   'P 1'
#
loop_
_entity.id
_entity.type
_entity.pdbx_description
1 polymer ?
#
loop_
_entity_poly.entity_id
_entity_poly.type
_entity_poly.pdbx_seq_one_letter_code
_entity_poly.pdbx_strand_id
1 'polypeptide(L)'
;MSRVGTAQLALVARAHNVPVLVCCETYKFCERVQTDAFVSNELDDPDDLLCERGEHVALANWQNHLSLRLLNLVYDVTPPELVDLVITELGMIPCSSVPVVLRVKSSDQ
;
A
#
# COMPACT_ATOMS: atom_id res chain seq x y z
N MET A 1 -1.25 -5.35 -0.71
CA MET A 1 -0.81 -4.05 -1.24
C MET A 1 -1.97 -3.10 -1.19
N SER A 2 -1.76 -1.89 -0.68
CA SER A 2 -2.75 -0.81 -0.63
C SER A 2 -2.06 0.49 -1.04
N ARG A 3 -2.81 1.60 -1.11
CA ARG A 3 -2.26 2.93 -1.43
C ARG A 3 -1.16 3.31 -0.44
N VAL A 4 -0.24 4.15 -0.92
CA VAL A 4 0.80 4.76 -0.08
C VAL A 4 0.21 5.41 1.17
N GLY A 5 0.83 5.16 2.32
CA GLY A 5 0.39 5.66 3.62
C GLY A 5 -0.44 4.65 4.42
N THR A 6 -0.83 3.51 3.83
CA THR A 6 -1.53 2.44 4.57
C THR A 6 -0.63 1.85 5.66
N ALA A 7 0.64 1.57 5.35
CA ALA A 7 1.58 1.03 6.33
C ALA A 7 1.90 2.04 7.44
N GLN A 8 2.05 3.32 7.08
CA GLN A 8 2.29 4.40 8.04
C GLN A 8 1.10 4.56 9.00
N LEU A 9 -0.13 4.56 8.46
CA LEU A 9 -1.34 4.63 9.26
C LEU A 9 -1.47 3.43 10.20
N ALA A 10 -1.22 2.22 9.70
CA ALA A 10 -1.27 1.01 10.51
C ALA A 10 -0.26 1.03 11.66
N LEU A 11 0.96 1.54 11.42
CA LEU A 11 1.98 1.70 12.45
C LEU A 11 1.55 2.67 13.56
N VAL A 12 0.98 3.83 13.17
CA VAL A 12 0.48 4.81 14.14
C VAL A 12 -0.72 4.26 14.91
N ALA A 13 -1.66 3.60 14.24
CA ALA A 13 -2.80 2.95 14.89
C ALA A 13 -2.34 1.92 15.93
N ARG A 14 -1.35 1.10 15.59
CA ARG A 14 -0.74 0.14 16.50
C ARG A 14 -0.11 0.82 17.71
N ALA A 15 0.59 1.94 17.53
CA ALA A 15 1.16 2.72 18.63
C ALA A 15 0.10 3.28 19.59
N HIS A 16 -1.11 3.53 19.08
CA HIS A 16 -2.26 3.96 19.87
C HIS A 16 -3.19 2.82 20.32
N ASN A 17 -2.77 1.55 20.15
CA ASN A 17 -3.56 0.37 20.48
C ASN A 17 -4.94 0.32 19.79
N VAL A 18 -5.03 0.89 18.58
CA VAL A 18 -6.23 0.85 17.74
C VAL A 18 -6.09 -0.29 16.72
N PRO A 19 -7.07 -1.21 16.63
CA PRO A 19 -6.98 -2.34 15.72
C PRO A 19 -7.15 -1.92 14.25
N VAL A 20 -6.38 -2.53 13.36
CA VAL A 20 -6.41 -2.28 11.92
C VAL A 20 -7.10 -3.43 11.21
N LEU A 21 -8.18 -3.10 10.49
CA LEU A 21 -8.97 -4.06 9.73
C LEU A 21 -8.82 -3.77 8.23
N VAL A 22 -8.50 -4.80 7.45
CA VAL A 22 -8.39 -4.72 6.00
C VAL A 22 -9.54 -5.49 5.36
N CYS A 23 -10.30 -4.83 4.49
CA CYS A 23 -11.38 -5.46 3.73
C CYS A 23 -10.89 -5.76 2.31
N CYS A 24 -10.79 -7.05 1.97
CA CYS A 24 -10.26 -7.47 0.68
C CYS A 24 -10.98 -8.73 0.18
N GLU A 25 -11.46 -8.70 -1.07
CA GLU A 25 -12.05 -9.86 -1.74
C GLU A 25 -10.94 -10.85 -2.13
N THR A 26 -11.21 -12.15 -2.06
CA THR A 26 -10.15 -13.16 -2.22
C THR A 26 -9.52 -13.21 -3.61
N TYR A 27 -10.19 -12.72 -4.67
CA TYR A 27 -9.59 -12.68 -6.02
C TYR A 27 -8.43 -11.68 -6.12
N LYS A 28 -8.32 -10.73 -5.17
CA LYS A 28 -7.21 -9.78 -5.07
C LYS A 28 -6.01 -10.34 -4.30
N PHE A 29 -6.07 -11.60 -3.85
CA PHE A 29 -4.92 -12.26 -3.26
C PHE A 29 -3.86 -12.57 -4.33
N CYS A 30 -2.60 -12.61 -3.90
CA CYS A 30 -1.47 -12.82 -4.80
C CYS A 30 -0.54 -13.87 -4.20
N GLU A 31 -0.04 -14.79 -5.04
CA GLU A 31 1.02 -15.73 -4.64
C GLU A 31 2.39 -15.03 -4.51
N ARG A 32 2.58 -13.94 -5.26
CA ARG A 32 3.79 -13.13 -5.20
C ARG A 32 3.87 -12.39 -3.87
N VAL A 33 4.99 -12.58 -3.16
CA VAL A 33 5.29 -11.90 -1.89
C VAL A 33 6.32 -10.80 -2.14
N GLN A 34 6.14 -9.68 -1.46
CA GLN A 34 7.08 -8.55 -1.44
C GLN A 34 7.20 -8.03 -0.01
N THR A 35 8.43 -7.66 0.38
CA THR A 35 8.74 -7.19 1.73
C THR A 35 8.95 -5.68 1.79
N ASP A 36 9.26 -5.06 0.65
CA ASP A 36 9.44 -3.62 0.52
C ASP A 36 8.47 -3.02 -0.51
N ALA A 37 8.45 -1.69 -0.56
CA ALA A 37 7.66 -0.91 -1.51
C ALA A 37 8.48 -0.46 -2.74
N PHE A 38 9.67 -1.03 -2.96
CA PHE A 38 10.60 -0.59 -4.02
C PHE A 38 10.71 -1.61 -5.16
N VAL A 39 10.69 -2.90 -4.86
CA VAL A 39 10.95 -3.96 -5.86
C VAL A 39 9.83 -4.03 -6.91
N SER A 40 8.59 -3.76 -6.53
CA SER A 40 7.44 -3.74 -7.43
C SER A 40 6.43 -2.72 -6.95
N ASN A 41 6.38 -1.59 -7.65
CA ASN A 41 5.47 -0.49 -7.37
C ASN A 41 5.10 0.22 -8.67
N GLU A 42 4.05 1.03 -8.60
CA GLU A 42 3.66 1.96 -9.66
C GLU A 42 4.20 3.36 -9.31
N LEU A 43 4.73 4.03 -10.33
CA LEU A 43 5.19 5.42 -10.23
C LEU A 43 4.12 6.31 -10.84
N ASP A 44 3.61 7.24 -10.04
CA ASP A 44 2.64 8.23 -10.52
C ASP A 44 3.34 9.42 -11.18
N ASP A 45 2.53 10.34 -11.73
CA ASP A 45 3.05 11.57 -12.33
C ASP A 45 3.83 12.40 -11.29
N PRO A 46 5.12 12.74 -11.53
CA PRO A 46 5.87 13.64 -10.66
C PRO A 46 5.28 15.05 -10.59
N ASP A 47 4.57 15.50 -11.64
CA ASP A 47 3.98 16.82 -11.70
C ASP A 47 2.71 16.95 -10.81
N ASP A 48 2.13 15.84 -10.35
CA ASP A 48 1.03 15.85 -9.36
C ASP A 48 1.48 16.36 -7.98
N LEU A 49 2.78 16.40 -7.72
CA LEU A 49 3.35 16.99 -6.50
C LEU A 49 3.45 18.53 -6.57
N LEU A 50 3.19 19.12 -7.74
CA LEU A 50 3.11 20.57 -7.91
C LEU A 50 1.88 21.09 -7.16
N CYS A 51 2.11 21.85 -6.09
CA CYS A 51 1.03 22.50 -5.37
C CYS A 51 1.22 24.02 -5.40
N GLU A 52 0.13 24.74 -5.68
CA GLU A 52 0.08 26.18 -5.53
C GLU A 52 -0.18 26.52 -4.06
N ARG A 53 0.77 27.22 -3.43
CA ARG A 53 0.58 27.78 -2.09
C ARG A 53 0.64 29.30 -2.20
N GLY A 54 -0.52 29.92 -2.38
CA GLY A 54 -0.61 31.33 -2.79
C GLY A 54 -0.34 31.48 -4.29
N GLU A 55 0.40 32.52 -4.68
CA GLU A 55 0.70 32.81 -6.11
C GLU A 55 1.96 32.11 -6.64
N HIS A 56 2.62 31.25 -5.85
CA HIS A 56 3.93 30.68 -6.20
C HIS A 56 3.95 29.15 -6.15
N VAL A 57 4.46 28.53 -7.22
CA VAL A 57 4.68 27.09 -7.35
C VAL A 57 6.19 26.81 -7.29
N ALA A 58 6.66 26.38 -6.12
CA ALA A 58 8.10 26.19 -5.88
C ALA A 58 8.74 25.12 -6.78
N LEU A 59 7.95 24.12 -7.18
CA LEU A 59 8.43 22.97 -7.94
C LEU A 59 8.19 23.08 -9.45
N ALA A 60 7.62 24.18 -9.97
CA ALA A 60 7.21 24.28 -11.39
C ALA A 60 8.34 23.99 -12.39
N ASN A 61 9.58 24.31 -12.05
CA ASN A 61 10.76 24.12 -12.90
C ASN A 61 11.70 23.03 -12.39
N TRP A 62 11.19 22.03 -11.67
CA TRP A 62 12.01 21.01 -11.01
C TRP A 62 12.95 20.27 -11.98
N GLN A 63 12.53 20.10 -13.24
CA GLN A 63 13.31 19.45 -14.30
C GLN A 63 14.61 20.19 -14.66
N ASN A 64 14.68 21.51 -14.42
CA ASN A 64 15.87 22.31 -14.69
C ASN A 64 16.96 22.12 -13.63
N HIS A 65 16.65 21.52 -12.48
CA HIS A 65 17.59 21.30 -11.39
C HIS A 65 18.17 19.88 -11.44
N LEU A 66 19.44 19.76 -11.82
CA LEU A 66 20.11 18.46 -11.99
C LEU A 66 20.09 17.56 -10.75
N SER A 67 20.13 18.14 -9.55
CA SER A 67 20.11 17.45 -8.26
C SER A 67 18.71 17.21 -7.67
N LEU A 68 17.64 17.63 -8.34
CA LEU A 68 16.27 17.49 -7.86
C LEU A 68 15.54 16.36 -8.60
N ARG A 69 14.83 15.51 -7.86
CA ARG A 69 13.95 14.46 -8.39
C ARG A 69 12.66 14.43 -7.59
N LEU A 70 11.55 14.36 -8.30
CA LEU A 70 10.22 14.16 -7.71
C LEU A 70 9.86 12.67 -7.78
N LEU A 71 9.15 12.18 -6.77
CA LEU A 71 8.75 10.79 -6.67
C LEU A 71 7.41 10.68 -5.96
N ASN A 72 6.43 10.11 -6.64
CA ASN A 72 5.13 9.78 -6.09
C ASN A 72 4.90 8.27 -6.21
N LEU A 73 5.05 7.54 -5.10
CA LEU A 73 4.81 6.11 -5.06
C LEU A 73 3.32 5.85 -4.84
N VAL A 74 2.75 4.94 -5.63
CA VAL A 74 1.31 4.69 -5.58
C VAL A 74 0.92 3.70 -4.47
N TYR A 75 1.72 2.65 -4.27
CA TYR A 75 1.41 1.59 -3.31
C TYR A 75 2.46 1.45 -2.21
N ASP A 76 2.04 0.88 -1.09
CA ASP A 76 2.95 0.39 -0.05
C ASP A 76 2.63 -1.05 0.39
N VAL A 77 3.54 -1.60 1.18
CA VAL A 77 3.41 -2.92 1.79
C VAL A 77 3.35 -2.72 3.30
N THR A 78 2.24 -3.15 3.89
CA THR A 78 2.08 -3.17 5.34
C THR A 78 2.54 -4.53 5.88
N PRO A 79 3.49 -4.57 6.83
CA PRO A 79 3.87 -5.79 7.50
C PRO A 79 2.66 -6.47 8.18
N PRO A 80 2.56 -7.81 8.12
CA PRO A 80 1.38 -8.54 8.61
C PRO A 80 1.13 -8.36 10.11
N GLU A 81 2.16 -8.08 10.91
CA GLU A 81 2.07 -7.82 12.35
C GLU A 81 1.32 -6.51 12.72
N LEU A 82 1.14 -5.61 11.75
CA LEU A 82 0.40 -4.36 11.94
C LEU A 82 -1.07 -4.47 11.54
N VAL A 83 -1.49 -5.60 10.96
CA VAL A 83 -2.87 -5.83 10.52
C VAL A 83 -3.50 -6.92 11.38
N ASP A 84 -4.54 -6.58 12.12
CA ASP A 84 -5.17 -7.51 13.06
C ASP A 84 -6.13 -8.47 12.36
N LEU A 85 -6.84 -8.02 11.32
CA LEU A 85 -7.86 -8.83 10.66
C LEU A 85 -8.02 -8.52 9.17
N VAL A 86 -8.23 -9.58 8.38
CA VAL A 86 -8.62 -9.51 6.98
C VAL A 86 -10.07 -9.98 6.84
N ILE A 87 -10.93 -9.12 6.33
CA ILE A 87 -12.34 -9.41 6.07
C ILE A 87 -12.49 -9.74 4.59
N THR A 88 -12.97 -10.95 4.31
CA THR A 88 -13.20 -11.50 2.97
C THR A 88 -14.64 -11.99 2.83
N GLU A 89 -15.04 -12.40 1.63
CA GLU A 89 -16.34 -13.06 1.41
C GLU A 89 -16.45 -14.45 2.07
N LEU A 90 -15.32 -15.05 2.48
CA LEU A 90 -15.28 -16.31 3.25
C LEU A 90 -15.40 -16.08 4.76
N GLY A 91 -15.37 -14.82 5.19
CA GLY A 91 -15.39 -14.41 6.59
C GLY A 91 -14.11 -13.71 7.03
N MET A 92 -13.95 -13.67 8.36
CA MET A 92 -12.85 -13.00 9.06
C MET A 92 -11.66 -13.97 9.22
N ILE A 93 -10.52 -13.64 8.65
CA ILE A 93 -9.29 -14.45 8.68
C ILE A 93 -8.09 -13.61 9.08
N PRO A 94 -7.04 -14.20 9.68
CA PRO A 94 -5.77 -13.51 9.90
C PRO A 94 -4.98 -13.40 8.58
N CYS A 95 -4.04 -12.45 8.52
CA CYS A 95 -3.16 -12.25 7.35
C CYS A 95 -2.38 -13.52 6.95
N SER A 96 -2.00 -14.35 7.92
CA SER A 96 -1.28 -15.61 7.69
C SER A 96 -2.10 -16.69 6.98
N SER A 97 -3.44 -16.55 6.94
CA SER A 97 -4.34 -17.50 6.27
C SER A 97 -4.56 -17.21 4.79
N VAL A 98 -4.09 -16.08 4.25
CA VAL A 98 -4.16 -15.73 2.83
C VAL A 98 -3.66 -16.86 1.90
N PRO A 99 -2.47 -17.46 2.10
CA PRO A 99 -2.02 -18.57 1.25
C PRO A 99 -2.89 -19.84 1.36
N VAL A 100 -3.55 -20.05 2.50
CA VAL A 100 -4.49 -21.19 2.66
C VAL A 100 -5.70 -20.99 1.77
N VAL A 101 -6.24 -19.77 1.72
CA VAL A 101 -7.39 -19.43 0.85
C VAL A 101 -7.03 -19.57 -0.62
N LEU A 102 -5.84 -19.10 -1.03
CA LEU A 102 -5.34 -19.27 -2.40
C LEU A 102 -5.29 -20.75 -2.80
N ARG A 103 -4.76 -21.61 -1.93
CA ARG A 103 -4.67 -23.06 -2.18
C ARG A 103 -6.03 -23.74 -2.32
N VAL A 104 -7.01 -23.34 -1.51
CA VAL A 104 -8.37 -23.90 -1.60
C VAL A 104 -9.01 -23.49 -2.93
N LYS A 105 -8.92 -22.21 -3.31
CA LYS A 105 -9.49 -21.73 -4.58
C LYS A 105 -8.80 -22.28 -5.83
N SER A 106 -7.50 -22.58 -5.79
CA SER A 106 -6.79 -23.17 -6.93
C SER A 106 -7.12 -24.65 -7.15
N SER A 107 -7.67 -25.33 -6.15
CA SER A 107 -8.00 -26.77 -6.22
C SER A 107 -9.39 -27.04 -6.80
N ASP A 108 -10.27 -26.03 -6.76
CA ASP A 108 -11.64 -26.09 -7.27
C ASP A 108 -11.76 -25.65 -8.76
N GLN A 109 -10.63 -25.29 -9.40
CA GLN A 109 -10.51 -24.98 -10.83
C GLN A 109 -9.80 -26.13 -11.57
#